data_AF-E2E8G5-F1
#
_entry.id   AF-E2E8G5-F1
#
_cell.length_a   1.000
_cell.length_b   1.000
_cell.length_c   1.000
_cell.angle_alpha   90.00
_cell.angle_beta   90.00
_cell.angle_gamma   90.00
#
_symmetry.space_group_name_H-M   'P 1'
#
loop_
_entity.id
_entity.type
_entity.pdbx_description
1 polymer ?
#
loop_
_entity_poly.entity_id
_entity_poly.type
_entity_poly.pdbx_seq_one_letter_code
_entity_poly.pdbx_strand_id
1 'polypeptide(L)'
;IKTRPKKISLSREQLEAEWLFLTSANAVEYFFMNQSGEAHYKIAVIGEKTREKLAEFGYKPSFVPSIYQSEMFLEEWLNENPEKTSVLLPQSNLSRSIIKDTLTEKGYLVHSVELYETVSPENSKIKLTELLNSNDIHIIIFASPSAWKNFYSIAKSLPVQKEKW
;
A
#
# COMPACT_ATOMS: atom_id res chain seq x y z
N ILE A 1 5.72 11.53 -3.50
CA ILE A 1 4.58 10.97 -2.73
C ILE A 1 5.06 10.82 -1.29
N LYS A 2 4.22 11.13 -0.30
CA LYS A 2 4.51 10.97 1.14
C LYS A 2 3.42 10.10 1.76
N THR A 3 3.78 9.25 2.72
CA THR A 3 2.82 8.47 3.50
C THR A 3 2.60 9.10 4.87
N ARG A 4 1.37 9.02 5.38
CA ARG A 4 1.00 9.48 6.72
C ARG A 4 0.30 8.33 7.46
N PRO A 5 0.87 7.79 8.54
CA PRO A 5 0.23 6.74 9.32
C PRO A 5 -1.05 7.28 9.98
N LYS A 6 -2.09 6.46 10.04
CA LYS A 6 -3.29 6.68 10.84
C LYS A 6 -3.10 5.99 12.20
N LYS A 7 -3.64 6.60 13.25
CA LYS A 7 -3.79 5.90 14.53
C LYS A 7 -4.91 4.88 14.37
N ILE A 8 -4.57 3.60 14.49
CA ILE A 8 -5.54 2.51 14.36
C ILE A 8 -5.82 1.88 15.73
N SER A 9 -7.06 1.45 15.92
CA SER A 9 -7.47 0.56 17.00
C SER A 9 -8.17 -0.62 16.34
N LEU A 10 -7.64 -1.82 16.55
CA LEU A 10 -8.22 -3.02 15.98
C LEU A 10 -9.44 -3.46 16.80
N SER A 11 -10.50 -3.93 16.13
CA SER A 11 -11.63 -4.59 16.79
C SER A 11 -11.22 -5.95 17.32
N ARG A 12 -12.07 -6.57 18.15
CA ARG A 12 -11.80 -7.90 18.68
C ARG A 12 -11.66 -8.95 17.57
N GLU A 13 -12.52 -8.90 16.57
CA GLU A 13 -12.51 -9.82 15.43
C GLU A 13 -11.25 -9.64 14.57
N GLN A 14 -10.78 -8.40 14.42
CA GLN A 14 -9.52 -8.10 13.74
C GLN A 14 -8.32 -8.61 14.53
N LEU A 15 -8.38 -8.49 15.85
CA LEU A 15 -7.35 -9.02 16.72
C LEU A 15 -7.33 -10.55 16.66
N GLU A 16 -8.48 -11.22 16.65
CA GLU A 16 -8.61 -12.69 16.61
C GLU A 16 -8.47 -13.28 15.19
N ALA A 17 -8.12 -12.48 14.18
CA ALA A 17 -7.91 -12.98 12.82
C ALA A 17 -6.78 -14.03 12.78
N GLU A 18 -6.89 -15.03 11.91
CA GLU A 18 -5.85 -16.07 11.82
C GLU A 18 -4.66 -15.62 10.98
N TRP A 19 -4.93 -14.86 9.92
CA TRP A 19 -3.93 -14.40 8.96
C TRP A 19 -3.77 -12.89 8.96
N LEU A 20 -2.53 -12.44 8.78
CA LEU A 20 -2.15 -11.05 8.55
C LEU A 20 -1.47 -10.92 7.20
N PHE A 21 -2.09 -10.19 6.27
CA PHE A 21 -1.56 -9.99 4.92
C PHE A 21 -0.91 -8.61 4.80
N LEU A 22 0.41 -8.59 4.63
CA LEU A 22 1.20 -7.37 4.49
C LEU A 22 1.72 -7.26 3.07
N THR A 23 1.17 -6.32 2.31
CA THR A 23 1.44 -6.20 0.86
C THR A 23 2.46 -5.12 0.51
N SER A 24 3.03 -4.45 1.52
CA SER A 24 4.10 -3.46 1.35
C SER A 24 4.92 -3.29 2.63
N ALA A 25 6.18 -2.86 2.50
CA ALA A 25 7.04 -2.51 3.63
C ALA A 25 6.43 -1.41 4.53
N ASN A 26 5.66 -0.46 3.96
CA ASN A 26 4.97 0.55 4.76
C ASN A 26 3.84 -0.04 5.62
N ALA A 27 3.12 -1.05 5.09
CA ALA A 27 2.10 -1.74 5.87
C ALA A 27 2.74 -2.46 7.07
N VAL A 28 3.90 -3.10 6.87
CA VAL A 28 4.68 -3.70 7.97
C VAL A 28 5.04 -2.64 9.01
N GLU A 29 5.76 -1.59 8.60
CA GLU A 29 6.22 -0.52 9.48
C GLU A 29 5.07 0.04 10.32
N TYR A 30 3.99 0.48 9.67
CA TYR A 30 2.90 1.15 10.38
C TYR A 30 2.04 0.19 11.19
N PHE A 31 1.91 -1.08 10.79
CA PHE A 31 1.18 -2.05 11.61
C PHE A 31 1.91 -2.31 12.92
N PHE A 32 3.21 -2.67 12.85
CA PHE A 32 3.97 -3.05 14.03
C PHE A 32 4.36 -1.87 14.92
N MET A 33 4.44 -0.64 14.39
CA MET A 33 4.57 0.56 15.23
C MET A 33 3.32 0.87 16.07
N ASN A 34 2.13 0.44 15.64
CA ASN A 34 0.86 0.69 16.35
C ASN A 34 0.40 -0.51 17.21
N GLN A 35 1.02 -1.67 17.05
CA GLN A 35 0.74 -2.87 17.84
C GLN A 35 1.68 -2.96 19.02
N SER A 36 1.13 -3.29 20.19
CA SER A 36 1.91 -3.55 21.40
C SER A 36 1.86 -5.05 21.68
N GLY A 37 3.01 -5.73 21.63
CA GLY A 37 3.12 -7.17 21.93
C GLY A 37 3.44 -8.05 20.73
N GLU A 38 3.43 -9.36 20.95
CA GLU A 38 3.69 -10.37 19.91
C GLU A 38 2.48 -10.53 18.97
N ALA A 39 2.74 -10.52 17.67
CA ALA A 39 1.75 -10.91 16.68
C ALA A 39 1.56 -12.43 16.67
N HIS A 40 0.34 -12.88 16.92
CA HIS A 40 -0.06 -14.29 16.90
C HIS A 40 -0.55 -14.76 15.52
N TYR A 41 -0.63 -13.86 14.54
CA TYR A 41 -1.08 -14.14 13.18
C TYR A 41 -0.10 -15.03 12.42
N LYS A 42 -0.61 -15.87 11.53
CA LYS A 42 0.18 -16.35 10.38
C LYS A 42 0.37 -15.18 9.41
N ILE A 43 1.61 -14.91 9.02
CA ILE A 43 1.93 -13.69 8.25
C ILE A 43 2.20 -14.04 6.79
N ALA A 44 1.45 -13.45 5.88
CA ALA A 44 1.70 -13.55 4.45
C ALA A 44 2.24 -12.21 3.93
N VAL A 45 3.32 -12.23 3.14
CA VAL A 45 3.92 -11.01 2.58
C VAL A 45 3.98 -11.05 1.06
N ILE A 46 3.84 -9.88 0.43
CA ILE A 46 4.08 -9.71 -1.00
C ILE A 46 5.32 -8.85 -1.19
N GLY A 47 6.34 -9.41 -1.83
CA GLY A 47 7.56 -8.70 -2.22
C GLY A 47 8.70 -8.81 -1.21
N GLU A 48 9.91 -8.83 -1.77
CA GLU A 48 11.15 -8.99 -1.00
C GLU A 48 11.35 -7.88 0.04
N LYS A 49 11.13 -6.62 -0.33
CA LYS A 49 11.25 -5.48 0.60
C LYS A 49 10.29 -5.58 1.79
N THR A 50 9.11 -6.16 1.57
CA THR A 50 8.13 -6.37 2.63
C THR A 50 8.61 -7.46 3.59
N ARG A 51 9.20 -8.54 3.07
CA ARG A 51 9.82 -9.62 3.84
C ARG A 51 11.00 -9.14 4.67
N GLU A 52 11.91 -8.37 4.06
CA GLU A 52 13.06 -7.76 4.75
C GLU A 52 12.58 -6.88 5.90
N LYS A 53 11.60 -6.01 5.64
CA LYS A 53 11.04 -5.13 6.66
C LYS A 53 10.38 -5.90 7.80
N LEU A 54 9.70 -7.00 7.50
CA LEU A 54 9.10 -7.86 8.52
C LEU A 54 10.16 -8.48 9.44
N ALA A 55 11.32 -8.84 8.89
CA ALA A 55 12.44 -9.39 9.65
C ALA A 55 13.07 -8.35 10.60
N GLU A 56 13.06 -7.06 10.26
CA GLU A 56 13.49 -5.97 11.16
C GLU A 56 12.65 -5.93 12.45
N PHE A 57 11.37 -6.31 12.38
CA PHE A 57 10.48 -6.42 13.54
C PHE A 57 10.56 -7.78 14.24
N GLY A 58 11.46 -8.68 13.82
CA GLY A 58 11.68 -9.98 14.45
C GLY A 58 10.75 -11.10 13.98
N TYR A 59 9.95 -10.87 12.94
CA TYR A 59 9.00 -11.87 12.43
C TYR A 59 9.48 -12.54 11.15
N LYS A 60 9.00 -13.76 10.90
CA LYS A 60 9.18 -14.48 9.63
C LYS A 60 7.82 -14.73 8.99
N PRO A 61 7.70 -14.56 7.66
CA PRO A 61 6.46 -14.85 6.98
C PRO A 61 6.19 -16.36 6.99
N SER A 62 4.93 -16.72 7.21
CA SER A 62 4.39 -18.07 7.00
C SER A 62 4.15 -18.37 5.51
N PHE A 63 3.98 -17.32 4.69
CA PHE A 63 3.76 -17.45 3.25
C PHE A 63 4.42 -16.30 2.47
N VAL A 64 5.05 -16.63 1.35
CA VAL A 64 5.63 -15.70 0.37
C VAL A 64 5.35 -16.28 -1.01
N PRO A 65 4.75 -15.51 -1.94
CA PRO A 65 4.44 -16.04 -3.26
C PRO A 65 5.70 -16.18 -4.11
N SER A 66 5.67 -17.06 -5.11
CA SER A 66 6.77 -17.26 -6.07
C SER A 66 7.03 -16.01 -6.91
N ILE A 67 5.97 -15.26 -7.19
CA ILE A 67 5.99 -14.00 -7.95
C ILE A 67 5.31 -12.92 -7.11
N TYR A 68 5.94 -11.75 -7.01
CA TYR A 68 5.47 -10.62 -6.20
C TYR A 68 4.32 -9.83 -6.86
N GLN A 69 3.26 -10.54 -7.25
CA GLN A 69 2.04 -10.00 -7.85
C GLN A 69 0.82 -10.47 -7.04
N SER A 70 -0.22 -9.64 -6.99
CA SER A 70 -1.41 -9.93 -6.17
C SER A 70 -2.19 -11.13 -6.68
N GLU A 71 -2.22 -11.32 -7.99
CA GLU A 71 -2.89 -12.42 -8.69
C GLU A 71 -2.23 -13.76 -8.34
N MET A 72 -0.91 -13.86 -8.52
CA MET A 72 -0.12 -15.05 -8.16
C MET A 72 -0.18 -15.34 -6.65
N PHE A 73 -0.10 -14.30 -5.83
CA PHE A 73 -0.26 -14.42 -4.39
C PHE A 73 -1.59 -15.07 -4.01
N LEU A 74 -2.70 -14.63 -4.62
CA LEU A 74 -4.01 -15.20 -4.35
C LEU A 74 -4.08 -16.65 -4.82
N GLU A 75 -3.62 -16.94 -6.04
CA GLU A 75 -3.64 -18.29 -6.60
C GLU A 75 -2.91 -19.29 -5.70
N GLU A 76 -1.66 -19.00 -5.37
CA GLU A 76 -0.81 -19.89 -4.57
C GLU A 76 -1.33 -20.03 -3.13
N TRP A 77 -1.66 -18.92 -2.47
CA TRP A 77 -2.12 -18.97 -1.08
C TRP A 77 -3.45 -19.71 -0.95
N LEU A 78 -4.38 -19.54 -1.90
CA LEU A 78 -5.66 -20.25 -1.92
C LEU A 78 -5.50 -21.75 -2.16
N ASN A 79 -4.51 -22.15 -2.95
CA ASN A 79 -4.20 -23.57 -3.19
C ASN A 79 -3.65 -24.23 -1.91
N GLU A 80 -2.84 -23.51 -1.14
CA GLU A 80 -2.30 -23.99 0.15
C GLU A 80 -3.31 -23.90 1.31
N ASN A 81 -4.27 -22.98 1.23
CA ASN A 81 -5.24 -22.70 2.31
C ASN A 81 -6.69 -22.77 1.79
N PRO A 82 -7.18 -23.96 1.38
CA PRO A 82 -8.52 -24.11 0.81
C PRO A 82 -9.65 -23.92 1.85
N GLU A 83 -9.34 -24.17 3.13
CA GLU A 83 -10.27 -23.99 4.24
C GLU A 83 -10.52 -22.50 4.53
N LYS A 84 -11.76 -22.16 4.85
CA LYS A 84 -12.16 -20.76 5.10
C LYS A 84 -11.60 -20.30 6.44
N THR A 85 -11.00 -19.13 6.40
CA THR A 85 -10.31 -18.51 7.54
C THR A 85 -10.50 -17.00 7.50
N SER A 86 -10.08 -16.32 8.57
CA SER A 86 -10.13 -14.86 8.71
C SER A 86 -8.78 -14.22 8.35
N VAL A 87 -8.84 -13.12 7.60
CA VAL A 87 -7.69 -12.39 7.10
C VAL A 87 -7.79 -10.92 7.51
N LEU A 88 -6.83 -10.46 8.30
CA LEU A 88 -6.58 -9.03 8.51
C LEU A 88 -5.74 -8.50 7.34
N LEU A 89 -6.25 -7.48 6.67
CA LEU A 89 -5.61 -6.84 5.52
C LEU A 89 -5.37 -5.35 5.78
N PRO A 90 -4.26 -5.00 6.46
CA PRO A 90 -3.86 -3.62 6.65
C PRO A 90 -3.29 -3.05 5.34
N GLN A 91 -3.82 -1.93 4.88
CA GLN A 91 -3.49 -1.39 3.57
C GLN A 91 -3.54 0.14 3.54
N SER A 92 -3.02 0.75 2.47
CA SER A 92 -3.18 2.18 2.21
C SER A 92 -4.58 2.50 1.68
N ASN A 93 -5.00 3.76 1.78
CA ASN A 93 -6.23 4.26 1.18
C ASN A 93 -6.30 4.14 -0.37
N LEU A 94 -5.16 3.96 -1.07
CA LEU A 94 -5.11 3.83 -2.53
C LEU A 94 -4.86 2.38 -2.99
N SER A 95 -4.94 1.42 -2.08
CA SER A 95 -4.63 0.02 -2.40
C SER A 95 -5.70 -0.58 -3.30
N ARG A 96 -5.27 -1.43 -4.23
CA ARG A 96 -6.18 -2.16 -5.12
C ARG A 96 -7.03 -3.14 -4.30
N SER A 97 -8.33 -3.23 -4.63
CA SER A 97 -9.27 -4.07 -3.90
C SER A 97 -9.18 -5.57 -4.24
N ILE A 98 -8.40 -5.96 -5.26
CA ILE A 98 -8.32 -7.33 -5.78
C ILE A 98 -8.18 -8.42 -4.70
N ILE A 99 -7.26 -8.25 -3.73
CA ILE A 99 -7.06 -9.25 -2.67
C ILE A 99 -8.31 -9.38 -1.80
N LYS A 100 -8.91 -8.25 -1.40
CA LYS A 100 -10.12 -8.22 -0.59
C LYS A 100 -11.28 -8.86 -1.34
N ASP A 101 -11.51 -8.42 -2.58
CA ASP A 101 -12.67 -8.80 -3.38
C ASP A 101 -12.61 -10.30 -3.70
N THR A 102 -11.48 -10.80 -4.20
CA THR A 102 -11.30 -12.22 -4.54
C THR A 102 -11.44 -13.14 -3.33
N LEU A 103 -10.86 -12.77 -2.18
CA LEU A 103 -11.00 -13.57 -0.96
C LEU A 103 -12.44 -13.57 -0.44
N THR A 104 -13.11 -12.42 -0.46
CA THR A 104 -14.50 -12.30 -0.02
C THR A 104 -15.43 -13.11 -0.93
N GLU A 105 -15.25 -13.03 -2.25
CA GLU A 105 -16.00 -13.82 -3.25
C GLU A 105 -15.81 -15.33 -3.04
N LYS A 106 -14.62 -15.75 -2.62
CA LYS A 106 -14.32 -17.14 -2.28
C LYS A 106 -14.74 -17.53 -0.86
N GLY A 107 -15.43 -16.66 -0.12
CA GLY A 107 -16.03 -16.96 1.18
C GLY A 107 -15.08 -16.86 2.37
N TYR A 108 -13.93 -16.21 2.23
CA TYR A 108 -13.03 -15.89 3.35
C TYR A 108 -13.52 -14.63 4.06
N LEU A 109 -13.27 -14.55 5.38
CA LEU A 109 -13.63 -13.36 6.16
C LEU A 109 -12.48 -12.35 6.10
N VAL A 110 -12.67 -11.23 5.39
CA VAL A 110 -11.60 -10.24 5.20
C VAL A 110 -11.87 -8.96 5.99
N HIS A 111 -10.99 -8.64 6.92
CA HIS A 111 -10.99 -7.38 7.66
C HIS A 111 -9.99 -6.40 7.06
N SER A 112 -10.47 -5.47 6.22
CA SER A 112 -9.62 -4.42 5.66
C SER A 112 -9.46 -3.25 6.63
N VAL A 113 -8.22 -2.81 6.87
CA VAL A 113 -7.90 -1.66 7.74
C VAL A 113 -7.04 -0.67 6.97
N GLU A 114 -7.47 0.60 6.93
CA GLU A 114 -6.65 1.67 6.36
C GLU A 114 -5.58 2.10 7.37
N LEU A 115 -4.33 1.69 7.15
CA LEU A 115 -3.20 2.02 8.03
C LEU A 115 -2.63 3.41 7.76
N TYR A 116 -2.62 3.84 6.51
CA TYR A 116 -1.96 5.07 6.14
C TYR A 116 -2.55 5.68 4.88
N GLU A 117 -2.36 6.98 4.76
CA GLU A 117 -2.73 7.72 3.56
C GLU A 117 -1.51 8.00 2.72
N THR A 118 -1.66 7.74 1.43
CA THR A 118 -0.70 8.14 0.41
C THR A 118 -1.10 9.52 -0.10
N VAL A 119 -0.30 10.54 0.23
CA VAL A 119 -0.57 11.94 -0.13
C VAL A 119 0.50 12.51 -1.06
N SER A 120 0.09 13.41 -1.95
CA SER A 120 1.02 14.24 -2.72
C SER A 120 1.59 15.33 -1.82
N PRO A 121 2.92 15.46 -1.65
CA PRO A 121 3.49 16.46 -0.77
C PRO A 121 3.18 17.87 -1.28
N GLU A 122 2.68 18.75 -0.41
CA GLU A 122 2.35 20.14 -0.79
C GLU A 122 3.58 20.91 -1.29
N ASN A 123 4.74 20.70 -0.67
CA ASN A 123 6.01 21.27 -1.14
C ASN A 123 6.37 20.85 -2.57
N SER A 124 5.98 19.64 -3.00
CA SER A 124 6.19 19.21 -4.39
C SER A 124 5.30 19.98 -5.35
N LYS A 125 4.10 20.40 -4.93
CA LYS A 125 3.23 21.28 -5.73
C LYS A 125 3.80 22.68 -5.81
N ILE A 126 4.22 23.27 -4.69
CA ILE A 126 4.83 24.62 -4.65
C ILE A 126 6.04 24.67 -5.57
N LYS A 127 6.98 23.72 -5.41
CA LYS A 127 8.18 23.65 -6.23
C LYS A 127 7.87 23.43 -7.71
N LEU A 128 6.85 22.62 -8.02
CA LEU A 128 6.42 22.42 -9.40
C LEU A 128 5.83 23.71 -10.00
N THR A 129 5.01 24.43 -9.23
CA THR A 129 4.45 25.72 -9.66
C THR A 129 5.55 26.75 -9.89
N GLU A 130 6.56 26.82 -9.03
CA GLU A 130 7.73 27.70 -9.21
C GLU A 130 8.50 27.34 -10.49
N LEU A 131 8.79 26.06 -10.71
CA LEU A 131 9.47 25.57 -11.92
C LEU A 131 8.67 25.85 -13.19
N LEU A 132 7.34 25.67 -13.17
CA LEU A 132 6.49 25.93 -14.34
C LEU A 132 6.28 27.43 -14.61
N ASN A 133 6.47 28.29 -13.60
CA ASN A 133 6.42 29.74 -13.75
C ASN A 133 7.75 30.35 -14.16
N SER A 134 8.89 29.64 -14.02
CA SER A 134 10.16 30.13 -14.55
C SER A 134 10.18 29.98 -16.07
N ASN A 135 10.84 30.91 -16.76
CA ASN A 135 10.91 30.94 -18.23
C ASN A 135 11.98 29.97 -18.79
N ASP A 136 12.40 28.99 -17.99
CA ASP A 136 13.46 28.04 -18.33
C ASP A 136 12.91 26.84 -19.09
N ILE A 137 13.75 26.23 -19.94
CA ILE A 137 13.41 24.99 -20.62
C ILE A 137 13.63 23.83 -19.65
N HIS A 138 12.56 23.07 -19.36
CA HIS A 138 12.60 21.93 -18.44
C HIS A 138 12.33 20.62 -19.16
N ILE A 139 13.12 19.59 -18.88
CA ILE A 139 12.78 18.21 -19.23
C ILE A 139 12.16 17.55 -18.00
N ILE A 140 10.96 16.99 -18.17
CA ILE A 140 10.21 16.34 -17.10
C ILE A 140 10.06 14.86 -17.43
N ILE A 141 10.58 14.00 -16.55
CA ILE A 141 10.55 12.54 -16.72
C ILE A 141 9.57 11.93 -15.73
N PHE A 142 8.71 11.04 -16.21
CA PHE A 142 7.73 10.33 -15.40
C PHE A 142 8.09 8.85 -15.28
N ALA A 143 8.39 8.40 -14.07
CA ALA A 143 8.67 7.00 -13.79
C ALA A 143 7.39 6.15 -13.63
N SER A 144 6.20 6.75 -13.67
CA SER A 144 4.92 6.03 -13.56
C SER A 144 3.73 6.81 -14.12
N PRO A 145 2.63 6.14 -14.50
CA PRO A 145 1.37 6.78 -14.86
C PRO A 145 0.78 7.64 -13.73
N SER A 146 0.99 7.26 -12.47
CA SER A 146 0.53 8.04 -11.31
C SER A 146 1.31 9.34 -11.15
N ALA A 147 2.61 9.36 -11.46
CA ALA A 147 3.41 10.57 -11.46
C ALA A 147 2.90 11.57 -12.52
N TRP A 148 2.58 11.09 -13.73
CA TRP A 148 1.96 11.91 -14.78
C TRP A 148 0.60 12.47 -14.35
N LYS A 149 -0.32 11.63 -13.84
CA LYS A 149 -1.65 12.09 -13.42
C LYS A 149 -1.58 13.17 -12.34
N ASN A 150 -0.67 13.01 -11.37
CA ASN A 150 -0.48 14.01 -10.31
C ASN A 150 0.15 15.30 -10.83
N PHE A 151 1.10 15.22 -11.77
CA PHE A 151 1.65 16.40 -12.41
C PHE A 151 0.61 17.17 -13.23
N TYR A 152 -0.15 16.46 -14.06
CA TYR A 152 -1.17 17.04 -14.93
C TYR A 152 -2.27 17.76 -14.14
N SER A 153 -2.69 17.22 -12.98
CA SER A 153 -3.70 17.88 -12.14
C SER A 153 -3.23 19.22 -11.58
N ILE A 154 -1.94 19.35 -11.24
CA ILE A 154 -1.33 20.60 -10.77
C ILE A 154 -1.15 21.56 -11.95
N ALA A 155 -0.54 21.08 -13.03
CA ALA A 155 -0.28 21.85 -14.25
C ALA A 155 -1.55 22.51 -14.81
N LYS A 156 -2.66 21.76 -14.90
CA LYS A 156 -3.95 22.26 -15.40
C LYS A 156 -4.54 23.38 -14.55
N SER A 157 -4.20 23.45 -13.27
CA SER A 157 -4.67 24.50 -12.35
C SER A 157 -3.88 25.81 -12.46
N LEU A 158 -2.75 25.79 -13.18
CA LEU A 158 -1.91 26.96 -13.36
C LEU A 158 -2.33 27.76 -14.61
N PRO A 159 -2.28 29.11 -14.54
CA PRO A 159 -2.66 29.99 -15.65
C PRO A 159 -1.62 30.02 -16.79
N VAL A 160 -0.50 29.29 -16.70
CA VAL A 160 0.61 29.37 -17.67
C VAL A 160 0.22 28.68 -18.98
N GLN A 161 -0.14 29.53 -19.93
CA GLN A 161 -0.15 29.39 -21.39
C GLN A 161 0.06 27.96 -21.91
N LYS A 162 -1.04 27.34 -22.36
CA LYS A 162 -1.11 26.07 -23.09
C LYS A 162 -0.21 25.98 -24.34
N GLU A 163 0.45 27.08 -24.71
CA GLU A 163 1.28 27.24 -25.90
C GLU A 163 2.78 26.99 -25.67
N LYS A 164 3.21 26.79 -24.41
CA LYS A 164 4.63 26.60 -24.04
C LYS A 164 5.00 25.19 -23.57
N TRP A 165 4.13 24.20 -23.81
CA TRP A 165 4.30 22.81 -23.37
C TRP A 165 4.59 21.89 -24.55
#